data_AF-U4QGH8-F1
#
_entry.id   AF-U4QGH8-F1
#
_cell.length_a   1.000
_cell.length_b   1.000
_cell.length_c   1.000
_cell.angle_alpha   90.00
_cell.angle_beta   90.00
_cell.angle_gamma   90.00
#
_symmetry.space_group_name_H-M   'P 1'
#
loop_
_entity.id
_entity.type
_entity.pdbx_description
1 polymer ?
#
loop_
_entity_poly.entity_id
_entity_poly.type
_entity_poly.pdbx_seq_one_letter_code
_entity_poly.pdbx_strand_id
1 'polypeptide(L)' 'MFVGREKELHSLNMHYDSDDYECAIIYGRRRIGKTKLISEFVKDKPAIFFTATQENAETNLRRLS' A
#
# COMPACT_ATOMS: atom_id res chain seq x y z
N MET A 1 -10.37 4.44 -14.35
CA MET A 1 -11.19 3.22 -14.16
C MET A 1 -10.28 2.14 -13.57
N PHE A 2 -10.51 1.76 -12.32
CA PHE A 2 -9.89 0.59 -11.68
C PHE A 2 -10.79 -0.62 -11.98
N VAL A 3 -10.21 -1.75 -12.38
CA VAL A 3 -10.99 -2.92 -12.84
C VAL A 3 -10.46 -4.16 -12.15
N GLY A 4 -11.37 -4.91 -11.54
CA GLY A 4 -11.05 -6.08 -10.72
C GLY A 4 -10.43 -5.69 -9.38
N ARG A 5 -10.01 -6.70 -8.61
CA ARG A 5 -9.45 -6.53 -7.25
C ARG A 5 -10.41 -5.94 -6.20
N GLU A 6 -11.71 -5.98 -6.47
CA GLU A 6 -12.75 -5.49 -5.55
C GLU A 6 -12.66 -6.16 -4.17
N LYS A 7 -12.37 -7.47 -4.14
CA LYS A 7 -12.24 -8.23 -2.88
C LYS A 7 -11.03 -7.76 -2.07
N GLU A 8 -9.88 -7.59 -2.71
CA GLU A 8 -8.66 -7.12 -2.05
C GLU A 8 -8.80 -5.67 -1.58
N LEU A 9 -9.40 -4.79 -2.40
CA LEU A 9 -9.65 -3.40 -2.03
C LEU A 9 -10.63 -3.31 -0.86
N HIS A 10 -11.71 -4.11 -0.88
CA HIS A 10 -12.66 -4.18 0.23
C HIS A 10 -12.01 -4.66 1.52
N SER A 11 -11.19 -5.71 1.47
CA SER A 11 -10.46 -6.21 2.65
C SER A 11 -9.53 -5.13 3.22
N LEU A 12 -8.76 -4.43 2.37
CA LEU A 12 -7.90 -3.32 2.83
C LEU A 12 -8.71 -2.19 3.50
N ASN A 13 -9.89 -1.84 2.97
CA ASN A 13 -10.74 -0.83 3.58
C ASN A 13 -11.31 -1.30 4.93
N MET A 14 -11.78 -2.56 5.04
CA MET A 14 -12.29 -3.07 6.31
C MET A 14 -11.22 -3.06 7.40
N HIS A 15 -9.97 -3.43 7.09
CA HIS A 15 -8.87 -3.36 8.06
C HIS A 15 -8.48 -1.92 8.37
N TYR A 16 -8.53 -1.01 7.39
CA TYR A 16 -8.25 0.41 7.63
C TYR A 16 -9.27 1.07 8.56
N ASP A 17 -10.54 0.68 8.48
CA ASP A 17 -11.63 1.19 9.31
C ASP A 17 -11.77 0.44 10.65
N SER A 18 -10.89 -0.53 10.93
CA SER A 18 -10.87 -1.28 12.19
C SER A 18 -10.28 -0.43 13.33
N ASP A 19 -10.74 -0.66 14.55
CA ASP A 19 -10.18 -0.06 15.77
C ASP A 19 -8.92 -0.81 16.28
N ASP A 20 -8.48 -1.85 15.56
CA ASP A 20 -7.30 -2.66 15.90
C ASP A 20 -6.02 -2.20 15.18
N TYR A 21 -4.86 -2.63 15.69
CA TYR A 21 -3.59 -2.46 14.99
C TYR A 21 -3.50 -3.41 13.80
N GLU A 22 -3.43 -2.85 12.60
CA GLU A 22 -3.46 -3.61 11.35
C GLU A 22 -2.17 -3.46 10.54
N CYS A 23 -1.68 -4.57 9.98
CA CYS A 23 -0.50 -4.60 9.12
C CYS A 23 -0.75 -5.51 7.91
N ALA A 24 -0.98 -4.89 6.75
CA ALA A 24 -1.27 -5.61 5.51
C ALA A 24 0.01 -5.86 4.68
N ILE A 25 0.28 -7.13 4.36
CA ILE A 25 1.37 -7.52 3.46
C ILE A 25 0.80 -7.90 2.09
N ILE A 26 1.06 -7.07 1.07
CA ILE A 26 0.60 -7.31 -0.30
C ILE A 26 1.73 -7.92 -1.13
N TYR A 27 1.58 -9.19 -1.51
CA TYR A 27 2.56 -9.93 -2.31
C TYR A 27 1.97 -10.44 -3.64
N GLY A 28 2.84 -10.85 -4.55
CA GLY A 28 2.43 -11.41 -5.85
C GLY A 28 3.43 -11.15 -6.97
N ARG A 29 3.14 -11.64 -8.18
CA ARG A 29 4.04 -11.54 -9.35
C ARG A 29 4.31 -10.09 -9.76
N ARG A 30 5.46 -9.85 -10.40
CA ARG A 30 5.83 -8.53 -10.95
C ARG A 30 4.80 -8.11 -12.02
N ARG A 31 4.43 -6.83 -12.05
CA ARG A 31 3.45 -6.21 -12.98
C ARG A 31 1.98 -6.69 -12.88
N ILE A 32 1.58 -7.34 -11.79
CA ILE A 32 0.18 -7.79 -11.59
C ILE A 32 -0.78 -6.73 -11.02
N GLY A 33 -0.34 -5.47 -10.95
CA GLY A 33 -1.16 -4.34 -10.48
C GLY A 33 -1.11 -4.05 -8.98
N LYS A 34 -0.17 -4.62 -8.21
CA LYS A 34 -0.06 -4.37 -6.75
C LYS A 34 0.07 -2.89 -6.40
N THR A 35 0.97 -2.17 -7.07
CA THR A 35 1.14 -0.72 -6.88
C THR A 35 -0.15 0.02 -7.19
N LYS A 36 -0.88 -0.39 -8.23
CA LYS A 36 -2.16 0.24 -8.59
C LYS A 36 -3.23 0.00 -7.54
N LEU A 37 -3.29 -1.20 -6.95
CA LEU A 37 -4.19 -1.51 -5.83
C LEU A 37 -3.89 -0.61 -4.62
N ILE A 38 -2.61 -0.46 -4.24
CA ILE A 38 -2.22 0.42 -3.12
C ILE A 38 -2.60 1.88 -3.43
N SER A 39 -2.25 2.38 -4.62
CA SER A 39 -2.60 3.75 -5.03
C SER A 39 -4.11 4.00 -5.04
N GLU A 40 -4.92 3.02 -5.44
CA GLU A 40 -6.38 3.14 -5.41
C GLU A 40 -6.92 3.11 -3.97
N PHE A 41 -6.37 2.24 -3.11
CA PHE A 41 -6.74 2.14 -1.70
C PHE A 41 -6.49 3.44 -0.92
N VAL A 42 -5.35 4.10 -1.16
CA VAL A 42 -4.96 5.31 -0.41
C VAL A 42 -5.49 6.63 -0.99
N LYS A 43 -6.17 6.62 -2.15
CA LYS A 43 -6.48 7.85 -2.92
C LYS A 43 -7.27 8.91 -2.13
N ASP A 44 -8.13 8.47 -1.22
CA ASP A 44 -9.01 9.33 -0.40
C ASP A 44 -8.63 9.26 1.10
N LYS A 45 -7.39 8.89 1.41
CA LYS A 45 -6.91 8.70 2.79
C LYS A 45 -5.62 9.49 3.03
N PRO A 46 -5.37 9.99 4.25
CA PRO A 46 -4.05 10.49 4.63
C PRO A 46 -3.04 9.35 4.50
N ALA A 47 -2.08 9.48 3.58
CA ALA A 47 -1.13 8.41 3.30
C ALA A 47 0.25 8.93 2.92
N ILE A 48 1.28 8.23 3.38
CA ILE A 48 2.66 8.39 2.92
C ILE A 48 2.95 7.24 1.97
N PHE A 49 3.23 7.55 0.71
CA PHE A 49 3.65 6.55 -0.27
C PHE A 49 5.17 6.55 -0.39
N PHE A 50 5.81 5.56 0.24
CA PHE A 50 7.26 5.42 0.24
C PHE A 50 7.70 4.17 -0.54
N THR A 51 8.64 4.35 -1.48
CA THR A 51 9.23 3.23 -2.22
C THR A 51 10.65 3.00 -1.74
N ALA A 52 10.86 1.94 -0.96
CA ALA A 52 12.20 1.55 -0.55
C ALA A 52 13.02 1.14 -1.78
N THR A 53 14.06 1.90 -2.08
CA THR A 53 15.06 1.56 -3.08
C THR A 53 16.10 0.62 -2.47
N GLN A 54 16.83 -0.14 -3.30
CA GLN A 54 17.98 -0.94 -2.88
C GLN A 54 19.15 -0.03 -2.47
N GLU A 55 18.98 0.63 -1.33
CA GLU A 55 19.94 1.51 -0.68
C GLU A 55 20.01 1.12 0.80
N ASN A 56 21.00 1.64 1.51
CA ASN A 56 21.12 1.36 2.94
C ASN A 56 19.94 1.95 3.74
N ALA A 57 19.73 1.45 4.96
CA ALA A 57 18.62 1.86 5.81
C ALA A 57 18.67 3.36 6.15
N GLU A 58 19.86 3.92 6.33
CA GLU A 58 20.05 5.34 6.65
C GLU A 58 19.57 6.25 5.51
N THR A 59 19.93 5.94 4.25
CA THR A 59 19.50 6.72 3.09
C THR A 59 17.99 6.60 2.88
N ASN A 60 17.40 5.42 3.08
CA ASN A 60 15.94 5.27 3.02
C ASN A 60 15.23 6.07 4.12
N LEU A 61 15.77 6.11 5.35
CA LEU A 61 15.21 6.90 6.45
C LEU A 61 15.29 8.40 6.16
N ARG A 62 16.41 8.90 5.63
CA ARG A 62 16.56 10.30 5.22
C ARG A 62 15.60 10.73 4.10
N ARG A 63 15.13 9.79 3.28
CA ARG A 63 14.12 10.05 2.23
C ARG A 63 12.69 10.08 2.77
N LEU A 64 12.46 9.53 3.96
CA LEU A 64 11.17 9.49 4.62
C LEU A 64 10.94 10.72 5.51
N SER A 65 12.01 11.27 6.10
CA SER A 65 12.02 12.49 6.93
C SER A 65 11.91 13.76 6.10
#